data_AF-X1V9G6-F1
#
_entry.id   AF-X1V9G6-F1
#
_cell.length_a   1.000
_cell.length_b   1.000
_cell.length_c   1.000
_cell.angle_alpha   90.00
_cell.angle_beta   90.00
_cell.angle_gamma   90.00
#
_symmetry.space_group_name_H-M   'P 1'
#
loop_
_entity.id
_entity.type
_entity.pdbx_description
1 polymer ?
#
loop_
_entity_poly.entity_id
_entity_poly.type
_entity_poly.pdbx_seq_one_letter_code
_entity_poly.pdbx_strand_id
1 'polypeptide(L)'
;FTITSPLFADDNKIDDKFDLAGTYQNISSDYAWGDVPGNAMWNYNIHVKVAKDTTKSKGTVHFSTDGVEVVGHVEDVKYGYDYSGWASYGQNLLATVGWANYNGQKYHFMFLYCEDYVWFALSETSYEFPWSIENVWPSGQRAFQTHSKKSDLDYYYKDIH
;
A
#
# COMPACT_ATOMS: atom_id res chain seq x y z
N PHE A 1 -39.61 9.69 -31.48
CA PHE A 1 -38.91 8.62 -30.74
C PHE A 1 -37.87 9.27 -29.86
N THR A 2 -38.16 9.38 -28.57
CA THR A 2 -37.23 9.93 -27.59
C THR A 2 -36.29 8.79 -27.19
N ILE A 3 -35.01 8.93 -27.52
CA ILE A 3 -33.99 8.00 -27.03
C ILE A 3 -33.74 8.39 -25.57
N THR A 4 -34.40 7.70 -24.65
CA THR A 4 -33.94 7.62 -23.25
C THR A 4 -32.67 6.78 -23.27
N SER A 5 -31.52 7.43 -23.35
CA SER A 5 -30.25 6.79 -23.02
C SER A 5 -30.37 6.21 -21.62
N PRO A 6 -30.06 4.92 -21.39
CA PRO A 6 -30.01 4.41 -20.03
C PRO A 6 -28.98 5.23 -19.26
N LEU A 7 -29.34 5.61 -18.04
CA LEU A 7 -28.43 6.14 -17.03
C LEU A 7 -27.27 5.15 -16.87
N PHE A 8 -26.21 5.31 -17.66
CA PHE A 8 -24.89 4.89 -17.25
C PHE A 8 -24.50 5.89 -16.16
N ALA A 9 -24.87 5.59 -14.93
CA ALA A 9 -24.21 6.18 -13.79
C ALA A 9 -22.71 5.96 -14.03
N ASP A 10 -21.99 7.07 -13.98
CA ASP A 10 -20.56 7.18 -14.22
C ASP A 10 -19.84 6.51 -13.02
N ASP A 11 -19.89 5.18 -12.99
CA ASP A 11 -19.47 4.30 -11.89
C ASP A 11 -17.94 4.24 -11.72
N ASN A 12 -17.22 5.07 -12.48
CA ASN A 12 -15.77 5.21 -12.46
C ASN A 12 -15.31 6.57 -11.93
N LYS A 13 -16.17 7.30 -11.20
CA LYS A 13 -15.73 8.51 -10.51
C LYS A 13 -14.68 8.16 -9.46
N ILE A 14 -13.46 8.58 -9.77
CA ILE A 14 -12.34 8.61 -8.82
C ILE A 14 -12.64 9.73 -7.83
N ASP A 15 -12.67 9.39 -6.56
CA ASP A 15 -12.83 10.35 -5.46
C ASP A 15 -11.46 10.91 -5.09
N ASP A 16 -10.48 10.05 -4.88
CA ASP A 16 -9.14 10.44 -4.45
C ASP A 16 -8.04 9.85 -5.33
N LYS A 17 -6.91 10.56 -5.38
CA LYS A 17 -5.68 10.08 -6.02
C LYS A 17 -4.51 10.30 -5.08
N PHE A 18 -3.73 9.25 -4.87
CA PHE A 18 -2.49 9.27 -4.09
C PHE A 18 -1.31 9.01 -5.02
N ASP A 19 -0.49 10.04 -5.25
CA ASP A 19 0.83 9.92 -5.86
C ASP A 19 1.87 10.19 -4.77
N LEU A 20 2.45 9.13 -4.21
CA LEU A 20 3.38 9.20 -3.09
C LEU A 20 4.75 8.73 -3.53
N ALA A 21 5.80 9.49 -3.24
CA ALA A 21 7.15 9.05 -3.50
C ALA A 21 8.09 9.53 -2.39
N GLY A 22 9.10 8.72 -2.10
CA GLY A 22 10.09 9.07 -1.10
C GLY A 22 11.06 7.95 -0.83
N THR A 23 11.83 8.16 0.23
CA THR A 23 12.84 7.23 0.73
C THR A 23 12.55 6.96 2.19
N TYR A 24 12.98 5.85 2.77
CA TYR A 24 12.96 5.63 4.22
C TYR A 24 14.02 4.63 4.65
N GLN A 25 14.43 4.71 5.91
CA GLN A 25 15.24 3.67 6.54
C GLN A 25 14.32 2.68 7.25
N ASN A 26 14.57 1.39 7.05
CA ASN A 26 13.85 0.34 7.77
C ASN A 26 14.14 0.38 9.28
N ILE A 27 13.15 0.06 10.13
CA ILE A 27 13.16 0.38 11.57
C ILE A 27 13.99 -0.58 12.41
N SER A 28 14.07 -1.86 12.03
CA SER A 28 14.72 -2.91 12.83
C SER A 28 15.18 -4.08 11.96
N SER A 29 16.22 -4.78 12.43
CA SER A 29 16.64 -6.10 11.92
C SER A 29 15.52 -7.13 11.86
N ASP A 30 14.48 -6.99 12.68
CA ASP A 30 13.30 -7.89 12.65
C ASP A 30 12.45 -7.73 11.38
N TYR A 31 12.71 -6.68 10.60
CA TYR A 31 12.13 -6.41 9.29
C TYR A 31 13.15 -6.63 8.16
N ALA A 32 14.12 -7.54 8.34
CA ALA A 32 15.00 -7.94 7.24
C ALA A 32 14.17 -8.49 6.07
N TRP A 33 14.49 -8.05 4.86
CA TRP A 33 13.82 -8.47 3.63
C TRP A 33 14.70 -9.48 2.90
N GLY A 34 14.54 -10.76 3.21
CA GLY A 34 15.49 -11.78 2.77
C GLY A 34 16.90 -11.43 3.26
N ASP A 35 17.84 -11.27 2.32
CA ASP A 35 19.23 -10.90 2.63
C ASP A 35 19.43 -9.38 2.82
N VAL A 36 18.40 -8.56 2.59
CA VAL A 36 18.48 -7.11 2.81
C VAL A 36 18.47 -6.80 4.32
N PRO A 37 19.48 -6.10 4.84
CA PRO A 37 19.54 -5.73 6.25
C PRO A 37 18.34 -4.90 6.72
N GLY A 38 17.87 -5.13 7.94
CA GLY A 38 16.71 -4.40 8.50
C GLY A 38 16.94 -2.92 8.82
N ASN A 39 18.09 -2.35 8.45
CA ASN A 39 18.38 -0.91 8.48
C ASN A 39 18.69 -0.35 7.08
N ALA A 40 18.41 -1.11 6.02
CA ALA A 40 18.60 -0.67 4.64
C ALA A 40 17.70 0.54 4.30
N MET A 41 18.16 1.35 3.35
CA MET A 41 17.39 2.44 2.76
C MET A 41 16.51 1.89 1.64
N TRP A 42 15.24 2.29 1.64
CA TRP A 42 14.23 1.91 0.66
C TRP A 42 13.72 3.15 -0.05
N ASN A 43 13.54 3.06 -1.35
CA ASN A 43 12.76 4.01 -2.13
C ASN A 43 11.36 3.46 -2.35
N TYR A 44 10.37 4.35 -2.41
CA TYR A 44 9.02 3.98 -2.80
C TYR A 44 8.44 4.98 -3.80
N ASN A 45 7.58 4.48 -4.68
CA ASN A 45 6.75 5.27 -5.57
C ASN A 45 5.39 4.58 -5.72
N ILE A 46 4.32 5.26 -5.34
CA ILE A 46 2.97 4.74 -5.23
C ILE A 46 2.04 5.61 -6.05
N HIS A 47 1.24 4.97 -6.90
CA HIS A 47 0.22 5.61 -7.69
C HIS A 47 -1.10 4.88 -7.47
N VAL A 48 -2.04 5.50 -6.76
CA VAL A 48 -3.32 4.90 -6.41
C VAL A 48 -4.46 5.84 -6.79
N LYS A 49 -5.50 5.28 -7.40
CA LYS A 49 -6.78 5.96 -7.62
C LYS A 49 -7.84 5.25 -6.80
N VAL A 50 -8.47 5.98 -5.89
CA VAL A 50 -9.56 5.50 -5.06
C VAL A 50 -10.87 5.86 -5.74
N ALA A 51 -11.65 4.84 -6.10
CA ALA A 51 -12.97 5.03 -6.67
C ALA A 51 -14.04 5.15 -5.56
N LYS A 52 -15.16 5.81 -5.87
CA LYS A 52 -16.36 5.85 -5.00
C LYS A 52 -16.77 4.48 -4.48
N ASP A 53 -16.69 3.50 -5.37
CA ASP A 53 -16.76 2.09 -5.05
C ASP A 53 -15.32 1.60 -4.87
N THR A 54 -14.86 1.50 -3.62
CA THR A 54 -13.44 1.23 -3.31
C THR A 54 -12.95 -0.07 -3.94
N THR A 55 -13.85 -1.03 -4.19
CA THR A 55 -13.54 -2.32 -4.87
C THR A 55 -13.08 -2.16 -6.32
N LYS A 56 -13.28 -0.96 -6.91
CA LYS A 56 -12.82 -0.58 -8.25
C LYS A 56 -11.55 0.25 -8.23
N SER A 57 -10.97 0.51 -7.05
CA SER A 57 -9.70 1.23 -6.92
C SER A 57 -8.57 0.47 -7.63
N LYS A 58 -7.67 1.22 -8.28
CA LYS A 58 -6.55 0.65 -9.05
C LYS A 58 -5.30 1.49 -8.87
N GLY A 59 -4.17 0.84 -9.05
CA GLY A 59 -2.88 1.50 -8.85
C GLY A 59 -1.70 0.58 -9.01
N THR A 60 -0.53 1.16 -8.78
CA THR A 60 0.75 0.47 -8.74
C THR A 60 1.53 0.91 -7.51
N VAL A 61 2.22 -0.03 -6.89
CA VAL A 61 3.22 0.25 -5.86
C VAL A 61 4.58 -0.17 -6.39
N HIS A 62 5.60 0.61 -6.10
CA HIS A 62 6.98 0.27 -6.40
C HIS A 62 7.82 0.52 -5.15
N PHE A 63 8.48 -0.52 -4.67
CA PHE A 63 9.48 -0.47 -3.59
C PHE A 63 10.81 -0.98 -4.12
N SER A 64 11.90 -0.29 -3.79
CA SER A 64 13.24 -0.72 -4.19
C SER A 64 14.31 -0.39 -3.16
N THR A 65 15.34 -1.22 -3.14
CA THR A 65 16.59 -1.04 -2.38
C THR A 65 17.71 -1.75 -3.13
N ASP A 66 18.94 -1.74 -2.62
CA ASP A 66 20.08 -2.33 -3.29
C ASP A 66 19.84 -3.83 -3.58
N GLY A 67 19.75 -4.16 -4.88
CA GLY A 67 19.54 -5.52 -5.36
C GLY A 67 18.11 -6.06 -5.25
N VAL A 68 17.14 -5.26 -4.79
CA VAL A 68 15.73 -5.66 -4.65
C VAL A 68 14.81 -4.64 -5.31
N GLU A 69 13.91 -5.13 -6.16
CA GLU A 69 12.86 -4.36 -6.80
C GLU A 69 11.53 -5.11 -6.68
N VAL A 70 10.49 -4.42 -6.21
CA VAL A 70 9.15 -4.97 -6.04
C VAL A 70 8.14 -4.03 -6.67
N VAL A 71 7.51 -4.48 -7.75
CA VAL A 71 6.42 -3.77 -8.43
C VAL A 71 5.13 -4.55 -8.23
N GLY A 72 4.15 -3.91 -7.60
CA GLY A 72 2.85 -4.49 -7.29
C GLY A 72 1.70 -3.78 -8.00
N HIS A 73 0.65 -4.53 -8.29
CA HIS A 73 -0.61 -4.05 -8.82
C HIS A 73 -1.68 -4.03 -7.72
N VAL A 74 -2.26 -2.85 -7.50
CA VAL A 74 -3.30 -2.66 -6.47
C VAL A 74 -4.62 -3.22 -6.96
N GLU A 75 -5.25 -4.04 -6.11
CA GLU A 75 -6.56 -4.64 -6.35
C GLU A 75 -7.67 -3.95 -5.57
N ASP A 76 -7.38 -3.48 -4.35
CA ASP A 76 -8.34 -2.80 -3.47
C ASP A 76 -7.64 -1.83 -2.50
N VAL A 77 -8.38 -0.83 -2.03
CA VAL A 77 -7.88 0.30 -1.22
C VAL A 77 -8.88 0.68 -0.14
N LYS A 78 -8.38 1.01 1.05
CA LYS A 78 -9.15 1.67 2.12
C LYS A 78 -8.42 2.90 2.61
N TYR A 79 -9.15 4.01 2.69
CA TYR A 79 -8.71 5.22 3.38
C TYR A 79 -9.44 5.32 4.72
N GLY A 80 -8.75 5.78 5.76
CA GLY A 80 -9.25 5.68 7.14
C GLY A 80 -9.28 4.24 7.65
N TYR A 81 -8.32 3.43 7.23
CA TYR A 81 -8.20 2.05 7.67
C TYR A 81 -7.92 1.99 9.18
N ASP A 82 -8.78 1.29 9.93
CA ASP A 82 -8.59 1.12 11.37
C ASP A 82 -7.65 -0.06 11.63
N TYR A 83 -6.45 0.26 12.08
CA TYR A 83 -5.43 -0.71 12.45
C TYR A 83 -4.88 -0.34 13.81
N SER A 84 -5.18 -1.12 14.84
CA SER A 84 -4.89 -0.81 16.25
C SER A 84 -3.42 -0.45 16.52
N GLY A 85 -2.48 -1.13 15.87
CA GLY A 85 -1.04 -0.81 15.95
C GLY A 85 -0.64 0.52 15.32
N TRP A 86 -1.54 1.12 14.54
CA TRP A 86 -1.39 2.41 13.87
C TRP A 86 -2.50 3.41 14.26
N ALA A 87 -3.41 3.04 15.16
CA ALA A 87 -4.59 3.83 15.52
C ALA A 87 -4.20 5.15 16.21
N SER A 88 -3.03 5.20 16.86
CA SER A 88 -2.45 6.43 17.40
C SER A 88 -2.03 7.43 16.32
N TYR A 89 -1.91 7.02 15.06
CA TYR A 89 -1.51 7.84 13.92
C TYR A 89 -2.72 8.41 13.14
N GLY A 90 -3.94 8.18 13.62
CA GLY A 90 -5.16 8.87 13.16
C GLY A 90 -5.92 8.17 12.03
N GLN A 91 -7.03 8.80 11.63
CA GLN A 91 -7.95 8.31 10.58
C GLN A 91 -7.44 8.55 9.13
N ASN A 92 -6.17 8.90 8.94
CA ASN A 92 -5.59 9.19 7.62
C ASN A 92 -4.75 8.03 7.08
N LEU A 93 -4.97 6.81 7.57
CA LEU A 93 -4.24 5.63 7.13
C LEU A 93 -4.76 5.16 5.77
N LEU A 94 -3.89 5.25 4.77
CA LEU A 94 -4.06 4.61 3.47
C LEU A 94 -3.60 3.15 3.60
N ALA A 95 -4.48 2.22 3.25
CA ALA A 95 -4.20 0.81 3.19
C ALA A 95 -4.53 0.28 1.79
N THR A 96 -3.60 -0.43 1.18
CA THR A 96 -3.81 -1.03 -0.15
C THR A 96 -3.40 -2.49 -0.12
N VAL A 97 -4.12 -3.30 -0.90
CA VAL A 97 -3.82 -4.72 -1.11
C VAL A 97 -3.78 -5.04 -2.59
N GLY A 98 -3.06 -6.09 -2.94
CA GLY A 98 -3.00 -6.59 -4.30
C GLY A 98 -1.97 -7.68 -4.46
N TRP A 99 -1.31 -7.73 -5.62
CA TRP A 99 -0.28 -8.71 -5.92
C TRP A 99 0.98 -8.11 -6.53
N ALA A 100 2.12 -8.75 -6.29
CA ALA A 100 3.41 -8.39 -6.85
C ALA A 100 4.15 -9.64 -7.31
N ASN A 101 4.97 -9.51 -8.36
CA ASN A 101 5.92 -10.56 -8.72
C ASN A 101 7.27 -10.21 -8.11
N TYR A 102 7.84 -11.13 -7.34
CA TYR A 102 9.13 -10.97 -6.69
C TYR A 102 9.90 -12.29 -6.77
N ASN A 103 11.17 -12.24 -7.21
CA ASN A 103 12.02 -13.42 -7.41
C ASN A 103 11.37 -14.54 -8.24
N GLY A 104 10.59 -14.18 -9.27
CA GLY A 104 9.90 -15.14 -10.15
C GLY A 104 8.67 -15.80 -9.55
N GLN A 105 8.26 -15.42 -8.33
CA GLN A 105 7.05 -15.89 -7.66
C GLN A 105 6.03 -14.77 -7.49
N LYS A 106 4.75 -15.13 -7.59
CA LYS A 106 3.64 -14.20 -7.31
C LYS A 106 3.34 -14.21 -5.81
N TYR A 107 3.33 -13.02 -5.22
CA TYR A 107 2.93 -12.77 -3.84
C TYR A 107 1.68 -11.89 -3.78
N HIS A 108 0.95 -11.98 -2.69
CA HIS A 108 0.01 -10.95 -2.27
C HIS A 108 0.77 -9.87 -1.50
N PHE A 109 0.33 -8.62 -1.58
CA PHE A 109 0.92 -7.54 -0.79
C PHE A 109 -0.11 -6.78 0.02
N MET A 110 0.39 -6.15 1.08
CA MET A 110 -0.29 -5.07 1.78
C MET A 110 0.68 -3.90 1.95
N PHE A 111 0.21 -2.70 1.67
CA PHE A 111 0.91 -1.45 1.88
C PHE A 111 0.09 -0.55 2.80
N LEU A 112 0.75 0.00 3.81
CA LEU A 112 0.21 0.97 4.75
C LEU A 112 1.02 2.26 4.69
N TYR A 113 0.31 3.38 4.67
CA TYR A 113 0.90 4.71 4.70
C TYR A 113 0.09 5.68 5.55
N CYS A 114 0.78 6.35 6.45
CA CYS A 114 0.39 7.65 7.00
C CYS A 114 1.62 8.54 6.96
N GLU A 115 1.47 9.86 6.95
CA GLU A 115 2.53 10.87 6.71
C GLU A 115 3.92 10.53 7.30
N ASP A 116 3.97 10.00 8.52
CA ASP A 116 5.20 9.67 9.24
C ASP A 116 5.74 8.24 9.01
N TYR A 117 4.91 7.33 8.47
CA TYR A 117 5.19 5.90 8.44
C TYR A 117 4.80 5.20 7.14
N VAL A 118 5.69 4.34 6.67
CA VAL A 118 5.51 3.43 5.54
C VAL A 118 5.68 2.01 6.04
N TRP A 119 4.74 1.13 5.70
CA TRP A 119 4.91 -0.31 5.90
C TRP A 119 4.46 -1.07 4.67
N PHE A 120 5.23 -2.09 4.33
CA PHE A 120 4.97 -2.93 3.17
C PHE A 120 5.34 -4.37 3.49
N ALA A 121 4.48 -5.30 3.07
CA ALA A 121 4.75 -6.72 3.23
C ALA A 121 4.24 -7.54 2.04
N LEU A 122 4.93 -8.66 1.81
CA LEU A 122 4.51 -9.72 0.92
C LEU A 122 4.09 -10.95 1.71
N SER A 123 3.07 -11.65 1.21
CA SER A 123 2.62 -12.94 1.71
C SER A 123 2.36 -13.90 0.57
N GLU A 124 2.64 -15.19 0.81
CA GLU A 124 2.21 -16.28 -0.06
C GLU A 124 0.74 -16.64 0.19
N THR A 125 0.19 -16.20 1.32
CA THR A 125 -1.20 -16.46 1.71
C THR A 125 -2.08 -15.36 1.13
N SER A 126 -3.14 -15.76 0.42
CA SER A 126 -4.17 -14.83 -0.03
C SER A 126 -4.86 -14.17 1.17
N TYR A 127 -5.24 -12.90 1.04
CA TYR A 127 -6.13 -12.26 1.99
C TYR A 127 -7.59 -12.63 1.73
N GLU A 128 -8.41 -12.64 2.79
CA GLU A 128 -9.86 -12.84 2.65
C GLU A 128 -10.52 -11.58 2.06
N PHE A 129 -11.51 -11.76 1.18
CA PHE A 129 -12.28 -10.66 0.62
C PHE A 129 -13.77 -10.75 1.05
N PRO A 130 -14.37 -9.66 1.58
CA PRO A 130 -13.74 -8.39 1.89
C PRO A 130 -12.77 -8.54 3.07
N TRP A 131 -11.61 -7.88 3.01
CA TRP A 131 -10.65 -7.92 4.11
C TRP A 131 -11.18 -7.07 5.27
N SER A 132 -10.98 -7.51 6.52
CA SER A 132 -11.48 -6.77 7.69
C SER A 132 -10.57 -5.59 8.05
N ILE A 133 -11.02 -4.77 8.98
CA ILE A 133 -10.13 -3.91 9.77
C ILE A 133 -9.27 -4.79 10.70
N GLU A 134 -8.17 -4.24 11.21
CA GLU A 134 -7.26 -4.80 12.23
C GLU A 134 -6.08 -5.71 11.84
N ASN A 135 -6.04 -6.47 10.75
CA ASN A 135 -4.78 -6.96 10.11
C ASN A 135 -5.11 -7.91 8.95
N VAL A 136 -4.45 -7.75 7.80
CA VAL A 136 -4.59 -8.70 6.69
C VAL A 136 -3.76 -9.97 6.95
N TRP A 137 -2.61 -9.88 7.62
CA TRP A 137 -1.78 -11.03 7.97
C TRP A 137 -1.04 -10.86 9.31
N PRO A 138 -1.11 -11.83 10.24
CA PRO A 138 -0.20 -11.89 11.38
C PRO A 138 1.25 -12.08 10.92
N SER A 139 2.21 -11.75 11.80
CA SER A 139 3.66 -11.76 11.48
C SER A 139 4.13 -13.04 10.79
N GLY A 140 3.69 -14.21 11.26
CA GLY A 140 4.11 -15.51 10.71
C GLY A 140 3.62 -15.82 9.28
N GLN A 141 2.73 -15.01 8.71
CA GLN A 141 2.26 -15.15 7.32
C GLN A 141 2.93 -14.16 6.37
N ARG A 142 3.81 -13.29 6.87
CA ARG A 142 4.52 -12.28 6.07
C ARG A 142 5.86 -12.87 5.65
N ALA A 143 5.98 -13.23 4.37
CA ALA A 143 7.20 -13.77 3.80
C ALA A 143 8.31 -12.71 3.77
N PHE A 144 7.94 -11.46 3.47
CA PHE A 144 8.82 -10.31 3.48
C PHE A 144 8.10 -9.12 4.08
N GLN A 145 8.82 -8.26 4.81
CA GLN A 145 8.26 -7.03 5.32
C GLN A 145 9.33 -5.95 5.53
N THR A 146 8.91 -4.70 5.43
CA THR A 146 9.73 -3.51 5.70
C THR A 146 8.85 -2.47 6.37
N HIS A 147 9.41 -1.74 7.33
CA HIS A 147 8.69 -0.73 8.11
C HIS A 147 9.61 0.48 8.31
N SER A 148 9.17 1.69 7.99
CA SER A 148 9.98 2.88 8.25
C SER A 148 10.20 3.09 9.74
N LYS A 149 11.40 3.54 10.11
CA LYS A 149 11.61 4.25 11.37
C LYS A 149 10.86 5.59 11.28
N LYS A 150 10.26 6.06 12.38
CA LYS A 150 9.61 7.38 12.42
C LYS A 150 10.53 8.42 11.76
N SER A 151 10.00 9.16 10.80
CA SER A 151 10.76 9.86 9.76
C SER A 151 11.77 10.88 10.32
N ASP A 152 13.03 10.75 9.89
CA ASP A 152 13.98 11.86 9.70
C ASP A 152 13.97 12.30 8.22
N LEU A 153 12.83 12.15 7.52
CA LEU A 153 12.77 12.29 6.07
C LEU A 153 12.41 13.70 5.63
N ASP A 154 13.18 14.22 4.68
CA ASP A 154 12.80 15.36 3.85
C ASP A 154 11.54 15.01 3.05
N TYR A 155 10.40 15.36 3.63
CA TYR A 155 9.06 15.10 3.11
C TYR A 155 8.74 16.07 1.95
N TYR A 156 8.54 15.53 0.75
CA TYR A 156 7.97 16.28 -0.38
C TYR A 156 6.52 15.86 -0.59
N TYR A 157 5.61 16.40 0.22
CA TYR A 157 4.19 16.36 -0.08
C TYR A 157 3.87 17.28 -1.24
N LYS A 158 3.12 16.76 -2.22
CA LYS A 158 2.45 17.59 -3.20
C LYS A 158 0.95 17.40 -3.04
N ASP A 159 0.32 18.39 -2.42
CA ASP A 159 -1.12 18.54 -2.43
C ASP A 159 -1.58 18.81 -3.87
N ILE A 160 -2.70 18.22 -4.27
CA ILE A 160 -3.33 18.47 -5.58
C ILE A 160 -4.82 18.77 -5.36
N HIS A 161 -5.08 19.75 -4.49
CA HIS A 161 -6.36 20.43 -4.39
C HIS A 161 -6.16 21.92 -4.70
#